data_AF-A0A6A6XMP4-F1
#
_entry.id   AF-A0A6A6XMP4-F1
#
_cell.length_a   1.000
_cell.length_b   1.000
_cell.length_c   1.000
_cell.angle_alpha   90.00
_cell.angle_beta   90.00
_cell.angle_gamma   90.00
#
_symmetry.space_group_name_H-M   'P 1'
#
loop_
_entity.id
_entity.type
_entity.pdbx_description
1 polymer ?
#
loop_
_entity_poly.entity_id
_entity_poly.type
_entity_poly.pdbx_seq_one_letter_code
_entity_poly.pdbx_strand_id
1 'polypeptide(L)'
;MASPLTVRNLTPTSISLKGIQRFEDPNSLQSKPSAFSFASNTTTSLSPTAPQLGEHAQTFNHQDLDVNLAPFESYTLEPLDPGSDGNDSSPTLATKILRLTIETPQGERYRIDANPTYTQKASHSFTPLTPNPSSSYTALYHPANPTPHLTIHTNHLHNLSKWMSTIPSSLPLSALSIPGTHNSHTYYRALPSVRCQYVGVKTQLENGIRFLDIRVQPSHATETSKKDLYLVHGAFPVSLTGTKYLEPVLQTCYDFLSDNPSETILVSLKREGVGNSTDEQLSQILERHYIAPNAAKWHTNPAIPYLGAVRGKLVLVRRYTLHSDALPSPSLSPRDEDGGYGLDATTWPYNTTNALHGPFCIQDFCEVLHPSSISKKLQYSNEHLVRSAECTAFIPGVNTDVANPLPAGPLYLNFCSGSNFWNVGCWPDRIAKVVNRGLEEWICMGHHLVQPVNSPANPGTTDVVDCAESGGVRRAKDGDGGAGVMVMDCVGEGGDWDLVMLIVGLNMGVLKRVA
;
A
#
# COMPACT_ATOMS: atom_id res chain seq x y z
N MET A 1 9.96 -28.68 17.15
CA MET A 1 10.02 -27.40 17.88
C MET A 1 8.88 -26.52 17.40
N ALA A 2 8.18 -25.81 18.28
CA ALA A 2 7.18 -24.84 17.86
C ALA A 2 7.90 -23.64 17.22
N SER A 3 7.50 -23.24 16.02
CA SER A 3 8.13 -22.09 15.34
C SER A 3 7.85 -20.80 16.10
N PRO A 4 8.84 -19.90 16.25
CA PRO A 4 8.59 -18.55 16.77
C PRO A 4 7.59 -17.82 15.88
N LEU A 5 6.82 -16.89 16.45
CA LEU A 5 5.91 -16.03 15.68
C LEU A 5 6.16 -14.58 16.10
N THR A 6 6.40 -13.69 15.14
CA THR A 6 6.49 -12.26 15.41
C THR A 6 5.12 -11.62 15.22
N VAL A 7 4.64 -10.94 16.26
CA VAL A 7 3.40 -10.16 16.22
C VAL A 7 3.75 -8.69 16.07
N ARG A 8 3.10 -7.98 15.14
CA ARG A 8 3.34 -6.56 14.86
C ARG A 8 2.04 -5.76 14.98
N ASN A 9 2.12 -4.59 15.62
CA ASN A 9 0.99 -3.67 15.76
C ASN A 9 1.02 -2.59 14.66
N LEU A 10 0.17 -2.70 13.64
CA LEU A 10 -0.13 -1.64 12.67
C LEU A 10 -1.55 -1.05 12.87
N THR A 11 -1.89 -0.77 14.13
CA THR A 11 -3.14 -0.09 14.52
C THR A 11 -2.82 1.27 15.15
N PRO A 12 -3.71 2.28 15.12
CA PRO A 12 -3.42 3.59 15.70
C PRO A 12 -3.31 3.59 17.23
N THR A 13 -3.75 2.53 17.90
CA THR A 13 -3.77 2.38 19.36
C THR A 13 -2.79 1.30 19.82
N SER A 14 -2.32 1.40 21.06
CA SER A 14 -1.56 0.29 21.65
C SER A 14 -2.44 -0.95 21.80
N ILE A 15 -1.85 -2.14 21.68
CA ILE A 15 -2.52 -3.42 21.90
C ILE A 15 -1.74 -4.24 22.93
N SER A 16 -2.43 -4.82 23.90
CA SER A 16 -1.82 -5.74 24.86
C SER A 16 -2.01 -7.17 24.41
N LEU A 17 -0.91 -7.91 24.22
CA LEU A 17 -0.94 -9.36 24.01
C LEU A 17 -1.16 -10.01 25.38
N LYS A 18 -2.33 -10.60 25.60
CA LYS A 18 -2.75 -11.15 26.91
C LYS A 18 -2.47 -12.63 27.09
N GLY A 19 -2.38 -13.37 25.99
CA GLY A 19 -2.06 -14.78 26.09
C GLY A 19 -2.00 -15.47 24.76
N ILE A 20 -1.26 -16.57 24.76
CA ILE A 20 -1.17 -17.51 23.67
C ILE A 20 -1.62 -18.88 24.14
N GLN A 21 -2.43 -19.54 23.33
CA GLN A 21 -2.83 -20.93 23.50
C GLN A 21 -2.31 -21.72 22.32
N ARG A 22 -1.78 -22.92 22.59
CA ARG A 22 -1.25 -23.84 21.58
C ARG A 22 -2.04 -25.13 21.67
N PHE A 23 -2.60 -25.57 20.54
CA PHE A 23 -3.32 -26.83 20.45
C PHE A 23 -3.04 -27.53 19.11
N GLU A 24 -3.18 -28.85 19.09
CA GLU A 24 -3.01 -29.65 17.88
C GLU A 24 -4.21 -29.48 16.95
N ASP A 25 -3.96 -29.39 15.64
CA ASP A 25 -5.02 -29.37 14.63
C ASP A 25 -5.79 -30.70 14.66
N PRO A 26 -7.12 -30.71 14.95
CA PRO A 26 -7.91 -31.94 14.95
C PRO A 26 -7.88 -32.71 13.62
N ASN A 27 -7.57 -32.02 12.51
CA ASN A 27 -7.51 -32.62 11.18
C ASN A 27 -6.16 -33.27 10.85
N SER A 28 -5.11 -33.06 11.65
CA SER A 28 -3.77 -33.61 11.34
C SER A 28 -3.69 -35.13 11.45
N LEU A 29 -4.67 -35.78 12.10
CA LEU A 29 -4.74 -37.24 12.24
C LEU A 29 -5.62 -37.94 11.18
N GLN A 30 -6.31 -37.20 10.31
CA GLN A 30 -7.20 -37.79 9.31
C GLN A 30 -6.53 -38.13 7.97
N SER A 31 -5.29 -37.69 7.73
CA SER A 31 -4.55 -38.05 6.51
C SER A 31 -3.75 -39.34 6.68
N LYS A 32 -4.42 -40.50 6.64
CA LYS A 32 -3.78 -41.75 6.19
C LYS A 32 -3.95 -41.86 4.67
N PRO A 33 -2.91 -42.25 3.90
CA PRO A 33 -3.02 -42.35 2.45
C PRO A 33 -3.82 -43.61 2.10
N SER A 34 -5.11 -43.48 1.83
CA SER A 34 -5.86 -44.53 1.12
C SER A 34 -5.98 -44.16 -0.35
N ALA A 35 -5.55 -45.10 -1.19
CA ALA A 35 -5.56 -45.04 -2.64
C ALA A 35 -6.91 -44.62 -3.24
N PHE A 36 -6.83 -43.83 -4.33
CA PHE A 36 -7.81 -43.56 -5.38
C PHE A 36 -9.32 -43.70 -5.07
N SER A 37 -10.06 -42.60 -5.22
CA SER A 37 -11.38 -42.58 -5.88
C SER A 37 -11.74 -41.17 -6.36
N PHE A 38 -12.16 -41.06 -7.62
CA PHE A 38 -12.71 -39.86 -8.24
C PHE A 38 -14.19 -39.69 -7.86
N ALA A 39 -14.59 -38.53 -7.32
CA ALA A 39 -15.97 -38.04 -7.37
C ALA A 39 -16.05 -36.53 -7.09
N SER A 40 -16.94 -35.84 -7.80
CA SER A 40 -17.17 -34.39 -7.76
C SER A 40 -18.16 -33.95 -6.68
N ASN A 41 -18.00 -32.68 -6.26
CA ASN A 41 -18.96 -31.79 -5.60
C ASN A 41 -19.52 -32.21 -4.22
N THR A 42 -19.26 -31.41 -3.18
CA THR A 42 -20.20 -30.39 -2.62
C THR A 42 -19.55 -29.78 -1.37
N THR A 43 -19.47 -28.45 -1.31
CA THR A 43 -19.00 -27.66 -0.16
C THR A 43 -20.05 -27.66 0.96
N THR A 44 -19.77 -28.38 2.05
CA THR A 44 -20.43 -28.17 3.34
C THR A 44 -19.38 -27.97 4.42
N SER A 45 -19.42 -26.79 5.02
CA SER A 45 -18.78 -26.41 6.28
C SER A 45 -19.05 -27.48 7.35
N LEU A 46 -17.99 -28.15 7.82
CA LEU A 46 -18.03 -28.96 9.03
C LEU A 46 -17.27 -28.21 10.13
N SER A 47 -17.95 -27.27 10.78
CA SER A 47 -17.56 -26.85 12.13
C SER A 47 -17.89 -27.99 13.08
N PRO A 48 -16.95 -28.49 13.91
CA PRO A 48 -17.27 -29.54 14.87
C PRO A 48 -18.19 -29.02 15.96
N THR A 49 -19.12 -29.88 16.41
CA THR A 49 -20.10 -29.57 17.47
C THR A 49 -19.42 -29.54 18.84
N ALA A 50 -19.88 -28.65 19.72
CA ALA A 50 -19.32 -28.38 21.06
C ALA A 50 -18.95 -29.59 21.95
N PRO A 51 -19.63 -30.76 21.91
CA PRO A 51 -19.23 -31.91 22.71
C PRO A 51 -17.95 -32.60 22.24
N GLN A 52 -17.59 -32.48 20.95
CA GLN A 52 -16.37 -33.08 20.38
C GLN A 52 -15.10 -32.28 20.71
N LEU A 53 -15.25 -31.02 21.16
CA LEU A 53 -14.13 -30.22 21.67
C LEU A 53 -13.70 -30.63 23.10
N GLY A 54 -14.52 -31.38 23.83
CA GLY A 54 -14.27 -31.77 25.22
C GLY A 54 -13.28 -32.93 25.38
N GLU A 55 -13.26 -33.89 24.44
CA GLU A 55 -12.37 -35.07 24.51
C GLU A 55 -10.96 -34.81 23.93
N HIS A 56 -10.75 -33.70 23.21
CA HIS A 56 -9.44 -33.32 22.64
C HIS A 56 -8.63 -32.34 23.52
N ALA A 57 -9.04 -32.14 24.78
CA ALA A 57 -8.50 -31.13 25.67
C ALA A 57 -7.12 -31.45 26.32
N GLN A 58 -6.39 -32.47 25.85
CA GLN A 58 -5.24 -33.01 26.59
C GLN A 58 -3.86 -32.39 26.29
N THR A 59 -3.72 -31.38 25.45
CA THR A 59 -2.46 -30.63 25.31
C THR A 59 -2.68 -29.13 25.11
N PHE A 60 -3.47 -28.50 25.99
CA PHE A 60 -3.52 -27.04 26.08
C PHE A 60 -2.29 -26.53 26.82
N ASN A 61 -1.27 -26.08 26.08
CA ASN A 61 -0.24 -25.24 26.67
C ASN A 61 -0.71 -23.78 26.57
N HIS A 62 -1.03 -23.20 27.73
CA HIS A 62 -1.42 -21.80 27.86
C HIS A 62 -0.28 -21.02 28.48
N GLN A 63 0.10 -19.93 27.83
CA GLN A 63 1.08 -18.97 28.32
C GLN A 63 0.39 -17.62 28.41
N ASP A 64 0.25 -17.13 29.64
CA ASP A 64 -0.16 -15.74 29.90
C ASP A 64 0.95 -14.80 29.44
N LEU A 65 0.55 -13.75 28.75
CA LEU A 65 1.44 -12.69 28.28
C LEU A 65 0.90 -11.37 28.80
N ASP A 66 1.79 -10.41 29.06
CA ASP A 66 1.39 -9.03 29.30
C ASP A 66 2.32 -8.08 28.56
N VAL A 67 2.38 -8.26 27.24
CA VAL A 67 3.23 -7.47 26.36
C VAL A 67 2.40 -6.37 25.72
N ASN A 68 2.71 -5.13 26.04
CA ASN A 68 2.09 -3.97 25.41
C ASN A 68 2.88 -3.57 24.16
N LEU A 69 2.21 -3.56 23.01
CA LEU A 69 2.75 -3.12 21.73
C LEU A 69 2.14 -1.76 21.38
N ALA A 70 2.95 -0.71 21.44
CA ALA A 70 2.58 0.56 20.83
C ALA A 70 2.55 0.43 19.29
N PRO A 71 1.93 1.37 18.56
CA PRO A 71 1.88 1.25 17.11
C PRO A 71 3.26 1.29 16.47
N PHE A 72 3.40 0.54 15.38
CA PHE A 72 4.63 0.16 14.67
C PHE A 72 5.56 -0.81 15.42
N GLU A 73 5.30 -1.10 16.70
CA GLU A 73 6.15 -2.03 17.46
C GLU A 73 5.87 -3.49 17.10
N SER A 74 6.84 -4.35 17.40
CA SER A 74 6.72 -5.79 17.21
C SER A 74 7.32 -6.57 18.38
N TYR A 75 6.82 -7.79 18.58
CA TYR A 75 7.29 -8.71 19.59
C TYR A 75 7.38 -10.12 19.02
N THR A 76 8.49 -10.81 19.24
CA THR A 76 8.67 -12.21 18.84
C THR A 76 8.34 -13.12 20.02
N LEU A 77 7.34 -13.98 19.84
CA LEU A 77 6.94 -14.97 20.81
C LEU A 77 8.03 -16.03 20.98
N GLU A 78 8.38 -16.34 22.22
CA GLU A 78 9.37 -17.36 22.53
C GLU A 78 8.91 -18.76 22.07
N PRO A 79 9.81 -19.57 21.48
CA PRO A 79 9.57 -20.99 21.24
C PRO A 79 9.34 -21.72 22.57
N LEU A 80 8.48 -22.74 22.59
CA LEU A 80 8.41 -23.64 23.75
C LEU A 80 9.68 -24.48 23.82
N ASP A 81 10.31 -24.48 25.00
CA ASP A 81 11.44 -25.34 25.31
C ASP A 81 11.03 -26.82 25.21
N PRO A 82 11.80 -27.70 24.54
CA PRO A 82 11.45 -29.13 24.40
C PRO A 82 11.45 -29.92 25.72
N GLY A 83 11.77 -29.29 26.86
CA GLY A 83 12.11 -29.97 28.11
C GLY A 83 11.03 -30.01 29.20
N SER A 84 9.86 -29.39 29.03
CA SER A 84 8.85 -29.37 30.10
C SER A 84 7.88 -30.56 30.09
N ASP A 85 7.79 -31.31 28.99
CA ASP A 85 6.98 -32.51 28.92
C ASP A 85 7.90 -33.73 28.98
N GLY A 86 8.17 -34.18 30.22
CA GLY A 86 8.73 -35.51 30.44
C GLY A 86 7.79 -36.56 29.88
N ASN A 87 8.33 -37.42 29.01
CA ASN A 87 7.67 -38.51 28.29
C ASN A 87 6.72 -38.10 27.15
N ASP A 88 7.27 -37.85 25.96
CA ASP A 88 6.83 -38.66 24.82
C ASP A 88 7.89 -38.77 23.72
N SER A 89 8.36 -39.98 23.50
CA SER A 89 9.27 -40.34 22.42
C SER A 89 8.46 -40.65 21.16
N SER A 90 7.99 -39.60 20.46
CA SER A 90 7.50 -39.70 19.09
C SER A 90 7.65 -38.36 18.37
N PRO A 91 8.41 -38.26 17.26
CA PRO A 91 8.53 -37.05 16.47
C PRO A 91 7.35 -36.97 15.49
N THR A 92 6.11 -36.99 16.00
CA THR A 92 4.95 -36.65 15.18
C THR A 92 4.92 -35.14 15.03
N LEU A 93 5.15 -34.69 13.80
CA LEU A 93 5.11 -33.29 13.35
C LEU A 93 3.66 -32.75 13.43
N ALA A 94 3.06 -32.75 14.62
CA ALA A 94 1.70 -32.27 14.80
C ALA A 94 1.66 -30.76 14.56
N THR A 95 0.85 -30.34 13.60
CA THR A 95 0.60 -28.94 13.30
C THR A 95 -0.02 -28.26 14.53
N LYS A 96 0.72 -27.37 15.17
CA LYS A 96 0.23 -26.61 16.34
C LYS A 96 -0.40 -25.30 15.88
N ILE A 97 -1.69 -25.14 16.11
CA ILE A 97 -2.39 -23.87 15.91
C ILE A 97 -2.07 -22.95 17.10
N LEU A 98 -1.74 -21.69 16.81
CA LEU A 98 -1.54 -20.64 17.81
C LEU A 98 -2.81 -19.79 17.90
N ARG A 99 -3.39 -19.69 19.09
CA ARG A 99 -4.49 -18.80 19.39
C ARG A 99 -3.98 -17.62 20.19
N LEU A 100 -4.02 -16.44 19.60
CA LEU A 100 -3.60 -15.19 20.20
C LEU A 100 -4.81 -14.45 20.74
N THR A 101 -4.72 -13.95 21.97
CA THR A 101 -5.69 -13.02 22.56
C THR A 101 -5.05 -11.65 22.74
N ILE A 102 -5.70 -10.62 22.22
CA ILE A 102 -5.31 -9.22 22.40
C ILE A 102 -6.37 -8.46 23.19
N GLU A 103 -5.94 -7.42 23.90
CA GLU A 103 -6.79 -6.49 24.64
C GLU A 103 -6.46 -5.04 24.25
N THR A 104 -7.48 -4.22 24.05
CA THR A 104 -7.34 -2.78 23.76
C THR A 104 -7.26 -1.96 25.06
N PRO A 105 -6.84 -0.69 25.01
CA PRO A 105 -6.82 0.19 26.20
C PRO A 105 -8.21 0.38 26.83
N GLN A 106 -9.29 0.16 26.07
CA GLN A 106 -10.67 0.20 26.54
C GLN A 106 -11.14 -1.11 27.20
N GLY A 107 -10.26 -2.12 27.32
CA GLY A 107 -10.57 -3.42 27.89
C GLY A 107 -11.33 -4.36 26.95
N GLU A 108 -11.38 -4.07 25.65
CA GLU A 108 -12.02 -4.94 24.67
C GLU A 108 -11.07 -6.07 24.27
N ARG A 109 -11.58 -7.30 24.26
CA ARG A 109 -10.79 -8.49 23.96
C ARG A 109 -11.14 -9.08 22.61
N TYR A 110 -10.10 -9.55 21.92
CA TYR A 110 -10.21 -10.15 20.60
C TYR A 110 -9.32 -11.38 20.50
N ARG A 111 -9.76 -12.34 19.69
CA ARG A 111 -9.06 -13.61 19.48
C ARG A 111 -8.82 -13.86 18.01
N ILE A 112 -7.66 -14.42 17.69
CA ILE A 112 -7.38 -14.96 16.37
C ILE A 112 -6.62 -16.28 16.47
N ASP A 113 -6.92 -17.19 15.55
CA ASP A 113 -6.20 -18.43 15.37
C ASP A 113 -5.27 -18.25 14.16
N ALA A 114 -3.97 -18.47 14.36
CA ALA A 114 -2.94 -18.43 13.35
C ALA A 114 -2.23 -19.78 13.29
N ASN A 115 -1.95 -20.28 12.10
CA ASN A 115 -1.19 -21.51 11.93
C ASN A 115 0.21 -21.18 11.38
N PRO A 116 1.27 -21.32 12.21
CA PRO A 116 2.65 -21.08 11.79
C PRO A 116 3.15 -21.99 10.67
N THR A 117 2.44 -23.10 10.38
CA THR A 117 2.79 -23.99 9.27
C THR A 117 2.15 -23.59 7.95
N TYR A 118 1.36 -22.51 7.91
CA TYR A 118 0.88 -21.97 6.65
C TYR A 118 2.08 -21.64 5.76
N THR A 119 2.05 -22.15 4.54
CA THR A 119 3.07 -21.90 3.51
C THR A 119 2.71 -20.73 2.60
N GLN A 120 1.52 -20.15 2.81
CA GLN A 120 0.97 -19.06 2.02
C GLN A 120 0.56 -17.91 2.94
N LYS A 121 0.50 -16.70 2.37
CA LYS A 121 -0.09 -15.54 3.04
C LYS A 121 -1.57 -15.80 3.31
N ALA A 122 -2.07 -15.29 4.43
CA ALA A 122 -3.49 -15.36 4.77
C ALA A 122 -3.93 -14.12 5.53
N SER A 123 -5.15 -13.64 5.26
CA SER A 123 -5.76 -12.49 5.93
C SER A 123 -7.01 -12.96 6.66
N HIS A 124 -7.08 -12.69 7.97
CA HIS A 124 -8.15 -13.20 8.84
C HIS A 124 -8.63 -12.13 9.82
N SER A 125 -9.94 -11.92 9.89
CA SER A 125 -10.53 -11.03 10.88
C SER A 125 -10.48 -11.64 12.29
N PHE A 126 -10.25 -10.81 13.28
CA PHE A 126 -10.33 -11.20 14.68
C PHE A 126 -11.77 -11.51 15.08
N THR A 127 -11.95 -12.51 15.95
CA THR A 127 -13.20 -12.77 16.64
C THR A 127 -13.27 -11.90 17.90
N PRO A 128 -14.25 -10.98 18.03
CA PRO A 128 -14.42 -10.23 19.26
C PRO A 128 -14.91 -11.15 20.38
N LEU A 129 -14.33 -10.99 21.56
CA LEU A 129 -14.74 -11.68 22.79
C LEU A 129 -15.58 -10.75 23.69
N THR A 130 -15.42 -9.44 23.54
CA THR A 130 -16.27 -8.44 24.18
C THR A 130 -17.55 -8.20 23.35
N PRO A 131 -18.74 -8.15 23.96
CA PRO A 131 -19.97 -7.78 23.25
C PRO A 131 -19.91 -6.34 22.70
N ASN A 132 -20.36 -6.14 21.45
CA ASN A 132 -20.44 -4.84 20.78
C ASN A 132 -19.11 -4.04 20.80
N PRO A 133 -18.03 -4.58 20.20
CA PRO A 133 -16.74 -3.90 20.18
C PRO A 133 -16.82 -2.57 19.41
N SER A 134 -16.08 -1.57 19.88
CA SER A 134 -15.92 -0.27 19.22
C SER A 134 -15.10 -0.36 17.93
N SER A 135 -14.25 -1.38 17.80
CA SER A 135 -13.33 -1.56 16.69
C SER A 135 -13.36 -2.99 16.16
N SER A 136 -12.85 -3.18 14.94
CA SER A 136 -12.57 -4.51 14.41
C SER A 136 -11.16 -4.56 13.87
N TYR A 137 -10.55 -5.74 13.94
CA TYR A 137 -9.15 -5.96 13.59
C TYR A 137 -9.06 -7.10 12.58
N THR A 138 -8.04 -7.04 11.73
CA THR A 138 -7.62 -8.12 10.85
C THR A 138 -6.16 -8.38 11.10
N ALA A 139 -5.77 -9.66 10.98
CA ALA A 139 -4.38 -10.02 10.94
C ALA A 139 -3.98 -10.52 9.55
N LEU A 140 -2.84 -10.03 9.08
CA LEU A 140 -2.17 -10.50 7.89
C LEU A 140 -1.00 -11.39 8.30
N TYR A 141 -1.10 -12.67 7.95
CA TYR A 141 -0.08 -13.68 8.19
C TYR A 141 0.88 -13.76 7.00
N HIS A 142 2.18 -13.73 7.29
CA HIS A 142 3.28 -13.93 6.33
C HIS A 142 4.17 -15.11 6.75
N PRO A 143 4.35 -16.12 5.88
CA PRO A 143 5.17 -17.31 6.16
C PRO A 143 6.69 -17.06 5.97
N ALA A 144 7.20 -15.92 6.45
CA ALA A 144 8.61 -15.56 6.32
C ALA A 144 9.53 -16.57 7.04
N ASN A 145 10.79 -16.66 6.59
CA ASN A 145 11.77 -17.64 7.08
C ASN A 145 12.95 -16.94 7.79
N PRO A 146 13.42 -17.42 8.95
CA PRO A 146 12.87 -18.52 9.77
C PRO A 146 11.59 -18.21 10.54
N THR A 147 11.28 -16.93 10.76
CA THR A 147 10.20 -16.54 11.68
C THR A 147 8.98 -16.01 10.92
N PRO A 148 7.81 -16.68 10.95
CA PRO A 148 6.58 -16.13 10.42
C PRO A 148 6.12 -14.89 11.17
N HIS A 149 5.35 -14.05 10.50
CA HIS A 149 4.87 -12.77 11.02
C HIS A 149 3.34 -12.69 10.99
N LEU A 150 2.76 -12.12 12.04
CA LEU A 150 1.35 -11.80 12.16
C LEU A 150 1.21 -10.30 12.39
N THR A 151 0.77 -9.57 11.37
CA THR A 151 0.59 -8.12 11.44
C THR A 151 -0.86 -7.79 11.71
N ILE A 152 -1.13 -7.09 12.81
CA ILE A 152 -2.47 -6.69 13.24
C ILE A 152 -2.74 -5.29 12.73
N HIS A 153 -3.83 -5.09 11.99
CA HIS A 153 -4.29 -3.79 11.55
C HIS A 153 -5.78 -3.61 11.84
N THR A 154 -6.20 -2.38 12.08
CA THR A 154 -7.61 -2.05 12.34
C THR A 154 -8.39 -1.95 11.04
N ASN A 155 -9.64 -2.38 11.09
CA ASN A 155 -10.55 -2.33 9.95
C ASN A 155 -11.42 -1.07 9.93
N HIS A 156 -11.20 -0.05 10.78
CA HIS A 156 -12.04 1.15 10.79
C HIS A 156 -12.09 1.90 9.43
N LEU A 157 -11.17 1.55 8.51
CA LEU A 157 -11.12 1.96 7.11
C LEU A 157 -11.98 1.08 6.17
N HIS A 158 -12.94 0.29 6.68
CA HIS A 158 -13.78 -0.68 5.95
C HIS A 158 -14.33 -0.16 4.61
N ASN A 159 -14.51 1.16 4.49
CA ASN A 159 -14.79 1.76 3.19
C ASN A 159 -13.58 2.51 2.61
N LEU A 160 -12.79 1.80 1.82
CA LEU A 160 -11.68 2.34 1.03
C LEU A 160 -12.14 3.38 -0.02
N SER A 161 -13.43 3.49 -0.34
CA SER A 161 -13.94 4.56 -1.20
C SER A 161 -13.90 5.94 -0.52
N LYS A 162 -13.78 5.99 0.81
CA LYS A 162 -13.85 7.23 1.59
C LYS A 162 -12.82 7.30 2.73
N TRP A 163 -11.66 6.69 2.56
CA TRP A 163 -10.66 6.59 3.62
C TRP A 163 -10.08 7.94 4.05
N MET A 164 -10.07 8.96 3.18
CA MET A 164 -9.61 10.31 3.56
C MET A 164 -10.63 11.07 4.41
N SER A 165 -11.85 10.55 4.61
CA SER A 165 -12.91 11.21 5.40
C SER A 165 -12.58 11.39 6.88
N THR A 166 -11.75 10.52 7.45
CA THR A 166 -11.32 10.58 8.86
C THR A 166 -10.03 11.37 9.06
N ILE A 167 -9.38 11.79 7.98
CA ILE A 167 -8.10 12.49 8.02
C ILE A 167 -8.35 14.00 8.19
N PRO A 168 -7.67 14.70 9.11
CA PRO A 168 -7.89 16.14 9.30
C PRO A 168 -7.55 16.98 8.07
N SER A 169 -8.38 18.00 7.81
CA SER A 169 -8.20 18.92 6.68
C SER A 169 -6.94 19.79 6.77
N SER A 170 -6.31 19.89 7.95
CA SER A 170 -5.06 20.63 8.21
C SER A 170 -3.79 19.86 7.85
N LEU A 171 -3.88 18.59 7.42
CA LEU A 171 -2.71 17.84 6.98
C LEU A 171 -2.37 18.17 5.52
N PRO A 172 -1.09 18.44 5.18
CA PRO A 172 -0.66 18.57 3.81
C PRO A 172 -0.71 17.22 3.09
N LEU A 173 -0.95 17.20 1.77
CA LEU A 173 -0.95 15.95 1.02
C LEU A 173 0.38 15.20 1.10
N SER A 174 1.50 15.92 1.28
CA SER A 174 2.82 15.30 1.45
C SER A 174 3.00 14.54 2.77
N ALA A 175 2.09 14.71 3.74
CA ALA A 175 2.09 13.93 4.98
C ALA A 175 1.37 12.58 4.84
N LEU A 176 0.61 12.37 3.76
CA LEU A 176 -0.27 11.22 3.63
C LEU A 176 0.44 10.04 2.97
N SER A 177 0.08 8.84 3.42
CA SER A 177 0.39 7.59 2.74
C SER A 177 -0.72 7.30 1.73
N ILE A 178 -0.40 7.39 0.44
CA ILE A 178 -1.37 7.37 -0.66
C ILE A 178 -1.07 6.19 -1.61
N PRO A 179 -2.01 5.24 -1.76
CA PRO A 179 -1.91 4.22 -2.80
C PRO A 179 -2.10 4.85 -4.19
N GLY A 180 -1.24 4.46 -5.13
CA GLY A 180 -1.24 4.92 -6.51
C GLY A 180 -1.10 3.79 -7.52
N THR A 181 -1.47 4.04 -8.77
CA THR A 181 -1.29 3.08 -9.87
C THR A 181 -0.48 3.68 -11.01
N HIS A 182 0.48 2.91 -11.51
CA HIS A 182 1.27 3.27 -12.70
C HIS A 182 0.48 2.94 -13.96
N ASN A 183 0.50 3.83 -14.95
CA ASN A 183 -0.25 3.65 -16.21
C ASN A 183 -1.70 3.20 -15.93
N SER A 184 -2.40 3.93 -15.06
CA SER A 184 -3.65 3.50 -14.39
C SER A 184 -4.74 3.04 -15.36
N HIS A 185 -4.73 3.56 -16.58
CA HIS A 185 -5.68 3.25 -17.65
C HIS A 185 -5.41 1.95 -18.42
N THR A 186 -4.29 1.27 -18.19
CA THR A 186 -3.84 0.11 -18.97
C THR A 186 -4.43 -1.23 -18.46
N TYR A 187 -5.75 -1.25 -18.25
CA TYR A 187 -6.48 -2.44 -17.77
C TYR A 187 -7.26 -3.19 -18.84
N TYR A 188 -7.35 -2.63 -20.05
CA TYR A 188 -8.03 -3.26 -21.17
C TYR A 188 -7.27 -4.49 -21.66
N ARG A 189 -7.94 -5.31 -22.48
CA ARG A 189 -7.29 -6.41 -23.19
C ARG A 189 -6.24 -5.86 -24.15
N ALA A 190 -4.96 -6.03 -23.81
CA ALA A 190 -3.78 -5.60 -24.54
C ALA A 190 -2.73 -6.72 -24.59
N LEU A 191 -1.59 -6.47 -25.23
CA LEU A 191 -0.42 -7.35 -25.09
C LEU A 191 0.02 -7.38 -23.61
N PRO A 192 0.45 -8.53 -23.07
CA PRO A 192 0.81 -8.63 -21.65
C PRO A 192 1.93 -7.67 -21.23
N SER A 193 2.89 -7.38 -22.12
CA SER A 193 3.97 -6.41 -21.89
C SER A 193 3.51 -4.95 -21.74
N VAL A 194 2.27 -4.64 -22.13
CA VAL A 194 1.69 -3.29 -22.15
C VAL A 194 0.64 -3.11 -21.04
N ARG A 195 0.11 -4.21 -20.50
CA ARG A 195 -0.94 -4.18 -19.47
C ARG A 195 -0.30 -4.03 -18.09
N CYS A 196 -0.44 -2.85 -17.49
CA CYS A 196 0.05 -2.60 -16.14
C CYS A 196 -1.03 -2.83 -15.08
N GLN A 197 -2.31 -2.87 -15.43
CA GLN A 197 -3.40 -3.01 -14.46
C GLN A 197 -4.39 -4.14 -14.81
N TYR A 198 -5.01 -4.74 -13.79
CA TYR A 198 -6.01 -5.78 -13.98
C TYR A 198 -7.45 -5.27 -13.89
N VAL A 199 -7.67 -4.20 -13.13
CA VAL A 199 -8.98 -3.63 -12.84
C VAL A 199 -9.13 -2.21 -13.38
N GLY A 200 -10.36 -1.80 -13.67
CA GLY A 200 -10.68 -0.47 -14.19
C GLY A 200 -10.47 0.64 -13.16
N VAL A 201 -10.32 1.89 -13.62
CA VAL A 201 -10.07 3.06 -12.76
C VAL A 201 -11.14 3.22 -11.68
N LYS A 202 -12.43 2.96 -11.99
CA LYS A 202 -13.50 2.98 -10.98
C LYS A 202 -13.19 2.03 -9.81
N THR A 203 -12.86 0.77 -10.10
CA THR A 203 -12.51 -0.23 -9.10
C THR A 203 -11.23 0.13 -8.35
N GLN A 204 -10.24 0.73 -9.02
CA GLN A 204 -9.03 1.25 -8.36
C GLN A 204 -9.41 2.29 -7.29
N LEU A 205 -10.25 3.27 -7.64
CA LEU A 205 -10.70 4.32 -6.72
C LEU A 205 -11.55 3.75 -5.57
N GLU A 206 -12.48 2.85 -5.86
CA GLU A 206 -13.33 2.18 -4.85
C GLU A 206 -12.50 1.38 -3.83
N ASN A 207 -11.30 0.92 -4.21
CA ASN A 207 -10.39 0.17 -3.35
C ASN A 207 -9.21 1.01 -2.83
N GLY A 208 -9.33 2.34 -2.82
CA GLY A 208 -8.42 3.22 -2.06
C GLY A 208 -7.31 3.90 -2.85
N ILE A 209 -7.16 3.63 -4.15
CA ILE A 209 -6.21 4.35 -5.01
C ILE A 209 -6.61 5.83 -5.08
N ARG A 210 -5.65 6.74 -4.88
CA ARG A 210 -5.85 8.21 -4.99
C ARG A 210 -4.75 8.92 -5.78
N PHE A 211 -3.78 8.18 -6.33
CA PHE A 211 -2.83 8.71 -7.31
C PHE A 211 -2.94 7.92 -8.62
N LEU A 212 -3.20 8.61 -9.73
CA LEU A 212 -3.33 8.01 -11.05
C LEU A 212 -2.25 8.54 -11.98
N ASP A 213 -1.40 7.66 -12.52
CA ASP A 213 -0.46 7.99 -13.59
C ASP A 213 -1.10 7.71 -14.96
N ILE A 214 -1.46 8.77 -15.68
CA ILE A 214 -2.14 8.70 -16.97
C ILE A 214 -1.21 9.25 -18.07
N ARG A 215 -1.03 8.43 -19.10
CA ARG A 215 -0.18 8.73 -20.25
C ARG A 215 -1.05 8.97 -21.47
N VAL A 216 -0.88 10.11 -22.11
CA VAL A 216 -1.74 10.58 -23.20
C VAL A 216 -0.96 10.99 -24.44
N GLN A 217 -1.61 10.88 -25.59
CA GLN A 217 -1.14 11.42 -26.85
C GLN A 217 -2.26 12.21 -27.53
N PRO A 218 -2.01 13.46 -27.97
CA PRO A 218 -2.90 14.15 -28.89
C PRO A 218 -3.25 13.33 -30.14
N SER A 219 -4.55 13.23 -30.43
CA SER A 219 -5.07 12.56 -31.63
C SER A 219 -4.60 13.21 -32.93
N HIS A 220 -4.48 14.54 -32.92
CA HIS A 220 -4.06 15.37 -34.03
C HIS A 220 -2.87 16.22 -33.61
N ALA A 221 -1.69 15.90 -34.15
CA ALA A 221 -0.42 16.49 -33.72
C ALA A 221 -0.26 17.98 -34.07
N THR A 222 -1.14 18.56 -34.89
CA THR A 222 -1.02 19.95 -35.37
C THR A 222 -2.25 20.80 -35.08
N GLU A 223 -3.31 20.23 -34.49
CA GLU A 223 -4.60 20.90 -34.32
C GLU A 223 -5.06 20.90 -32.85
N THR A 224 -4.64 21.90 -32.08
CA THR A 224 -5.02 22.03 -30.66
C THR A 224 -6.49 22.42 -30.44
N SER A 225 -7.22 22.73 -31.52
CA SER A 225 -8.69 22.85 -31.50
C SER A 225 -9.41 21.51 -31.34
N LYS A 226 -8.75 20.38 -31.66
CA LYS A 226 -9.30 19.05 -31.44
C LYS A 226 -9.05 18.62 -29.99
N LYS A 227 -10.10 18.20 -29.30
CA LYS A 227 -9.98 17.85 -27.88
C LYS A 227 -9.33 16.48 -27.65
N ASP A 228 -9.46 15.55 -28.58
CA ASP A 228 -9.27 14.13 -28.27
C ASP A 228 -7.82 13.80 -27.91
N LEU A 229 -7.64 13.29 -26.69
CA LEU A 229 -6.40 12.73 -26.18
C LEU A 229 -6.54 11.20 -26.06
N TYR A 230 -5.72 10.47 -26.80
CA TYR A 230 -5.64 9.02 -26.76
C TYR A 230 -4.88 8.57 -25.51
N LEU A 231 -5.36 7.49 -24.90
CA LEU A 231 -4.64 6.78 -23.85
C LEU A 231 -3.60 5.84 -24.48
N VAL A 232 -2.36 5.93 -24.03
CA VAL A 232 -1.20 5.24 -24.63
C VAL A 232 -0.32 4.61 -23.57
N HIS A 233 0.57 3.70 -23.97
CA HIS A 233 1.67 3.20 -23.14
C HIS A 233 2.86 2.91 -24.06
N GLY A 234 3.89 3.74 -23.97
CA GLY A 234 4.96 3.83 -24.96
C GLY A 234 4.40 4.03 -26.37
N ALA A 235 4.96 3.30 -27.33
CA ALA A 235 4.49 3.28 -28.70
C ALA A 235 3.26 2.38 -28.94
N PHE A 236 2.72 1.74 -27.90
CA PHE A 236 1.77 0.65 -28.04
C PHE A 236 0.33 1.07 -27.72
N PRO A 237 -0.67 0.49 -28.42
CA PRO A 237 -2.07 0.68 -28.07
C PRO A 237 -2.38 -0.02 -26.75
N VAL A 238 -3.11 0.67 -25.88
CA VAL A 238 -3.54 0.13 -24.56
C VAL A 238 -4.73 -0.82 -24.66
N SER A 239 -5.29 -1.04 -25.85
CA SER A 239 -6.44 -1.91 -26.07
C SER A 239 -6.46 -2.50 -27.49
N LEU A 240 -6.74 -3.80 -27.59
CA LEU A 240 -6.95 -4.52 -28.86
C LEU A 240 -8.36 -4.32 -29.45
N THR A 241 -9.27 -3.64 -28.72
CA THR A 241 -10.66 -3.42 -29.14
C THR A 241 -10.94 -1.97 -29.54
N GLY A 242 -9.89 -1.24 -29.91
CA GLY A 242 -9.96 0.15 -30.38
C GLY A 242 -9.45 1.17 -29.37
N THR A 243 -9.25 2.38 -29.89
CA THR A 243 -8.68 3.52 -29.16
C THR A 243 -9.49 3.90 -27.93
N LYS A 244 -8.79 4.29 -26.87
CA LYS A 244 -9.36 4.76 -25.60
C LYS A 244 -8.94 6.21 -25.37
N TYR A 245 -9.75 6.96 -24.64
CA TYR A 245 -9.65 8.42 -24.55
C TYR A 245 -9.58 8.88 -23.09
N LEU A 246 -8.97 10.04 -22.86
CA LEU A 246 -8.85 10.63 -21.52
C LEU A 246 -10.20 11.00 -20.89
N GLU A 247 -11.14 11.52 -21.69
CA GLU A 247 -12.42 12.07 -21.20
C GLU A 247 -13.22 11.07 -20.34
N PRO A 248 -13.45 9.80 -20.75
CA PRO A 248 -14.09 8.80 -19.90
C PRO A 248 -13.39 8.52 -18.56
N VAL A 249 -12.05 8.59 -18.53
CA VAL A 249 -11.28 8.38 -17.30
C VAL A 249 -11.50 9.53 -16.33
N LEU A 250 -11.45 10.78 -16.83
CA LEU A 250 -11.73 11.96 -16.00
C LEU A 250 -13.18 11.98 -15.53
N GLN A 251 -14.14 11.58 -16.36
CA GLN A 251 -15.54 11.46 -15.95
C GLN A 251 -15.69 10.47 -14.78
N THR A 252 -15.02 9.32 -14.85
CA THR A 252 -14.99 8.34 -13.74
C THR A 252 -14.45 8.97 -12.45
N CYS A 253 -13.41 9.80 -12.55
CA CYS A 253 -12.84 10.49 -11.39
C CYS A 253 -13.79 11.55 -10.82
N TYR A 254 -14.49 12.31 -11.69
CA TYR A 254 -15.47 13.30 -11.27
C TYR A 254 -16.68 12.66 -10.57
N ASP A 255 -17.20 11.56 -11.13
CA ASP A 255 -18.33 10.83 -10.55
C ASP A 255 -17.93 10.27 -9.17
N PHE A 256 -16.75 9.67 -9.07
CA PHE A 256 -16.22 9.18 -7.80
C PHE A 256 -16.11 10.27 -6.73
N LEU A 257 -15.58 11.45 -7.08
CA LEU A 257 -15.45 12.57 -6.14
C LEU A 257 -16.79 13.21 -5.80
N SER A 258 -17.77 13.16 -6.69
CA SER A 258 -19.15 13.56 -6.39
C SER A 258 -19.79 12.64 -5.35
N ASP A 259 -19.55 11.33 -5.47
CA ASP A 259 -20.07 10.32 -4.53
C ASP A 259 -19.28 10.28 -3.21
N ASN A 260 -18.00 10.70 -3.23
CA ASN A 260 -17.08 10.67 -2.09
C ASN A 260 -16.40 12.06 -1.94
N PRO A 261 -17.13 13.11 -1.54
CA PRO A 261 -16.61 14.49 -1.53
C PRO A 261 -15.52 14.74 -0.49
N SER A 262 -15.28 13.80 0.43
CA SER A 262 -14.14 13.85 1.35
C SER A 262 -12.81 13.57 0.67
N GLU A 263 -12.81 12.91 -0.48
CA GLU A 263 -11.60 12.43 -1.13
C GLU A 263 -11.00 13.47 -2.07
N THR A 264 -9.76 13.24 -2.50
CA THR A 264 -9.10 13.97 -3.59
C THR A 264 -8.30 12.99 -4.43
N ILE A 265 -8.09 13.27 -5.71
CA ILE A 265 -7.30 12.40 -6.59
C ILE A 265 -6.14 13.20 -7.19
N LEU A 266 -4.91 12.74 -6.98
CA LEU A 266 -3.74 13.24 -7.69
C LEU A 266 -3.71 12.61 -9.09
N VAL A 267 -3.73 13.42 -10.12
CA VAL A 267 -3.70 12.97 -11.52
C VAL A 267 -2.38 13.42 -12.15
N SER A 268 -1.48 12.46 -12.34
CA SER A 268 -0.24 12.64 -13.12
C SER A 268 -0.57 12.54 -14.60
N LEU A 269 -0.31 13.62 -15.33
CA LEU A 269 -0.49 13.68 -16.79
C LEU A 269 0.86 13.84 -17.46
N LYS A 270 1.17 12.91 -18.37
CA LYS A 270 2.40 12.93 -19.18
C LYS A 270 2.09 12.64 -20.65
N ARG A 271 2.78 13.35 -21.55
CA ARG A 271 2.76 13.02 -22.98
C ARG A 271 3.57 11.75 -23.26
N GLU A 272 3.03 10.90 -24.11
CA GLU A 272 3.70 9.69 -24.59
C GLU A 272 3.20 9.32 -25.99
N GLY A 273 3.71 8.23 -26.58
CA GLY A 273 3.30 7.76 -27.90
C GLY A 273 4.23 8.18 -29.04
N VAL A 274 3.87 7.75 -30.26
CA VAL A 274 4.67 7.92 -31.50
C VAL A 274 4.29 9.15 -32.32
N GLY A 275 3.35 9.96 -31.83
CA GLY A 275 2.90 11.16 -32.54
C GLY A 275 3.88 12.33 -32.43
N ASN A 276 3.91 13.18 -33.45
CA ASN A 276 4.77 14.36 -33.53
C ASN A 276 4.25 15.57 -32.73
N SER A 277 3.34 15.34 -31.76
CA SER A 277 2.80 16.41 -30.93
C SER A 277 3.83 16.84 -29.88
N THR A 278 3.85 18.12 -29.51
CA THR A 278 4.71 18.65 -28.45
C THR A 278 4.00 18.73 -27.12
N ASP A 279 4.75 18.95 -26.04
CA ASP A 279 4.19 19.14 -24.70
C ASP A 279 3.35 20.43 -24.63
N GLU A 280 3.76 21.48 -25.33
CA GLU A 280 3.05 22.75 -25.40
C GLU A 280 1.68 22.56 -26.06
N GLN A 281 1.59 21.74 -27.11
CA GLN A 281 0.31 21.41 -27.73
C GLN A 281 -0.58 20.59 -26.80
N LEU A 282 0.00 19.61 -26.07
CA LEU A 282 -0.73 18.88 -25.04
C LEU A 282 -1.25 19.84 -23.96
N SER A 283 -0.41 20.78 -23.49
CA SER A 283 -0.78 21.80 -22.52
C SER A 283 -1.97 22.63 -22.99
N GLN A 284 -1.95 23.14 -24.23
CA GLN A 284 -3.07 23.88 -24.81
C GLN A 284 -4.36 23.05 -24.85
N ILE A 285 -4.26 21.78 -25.26
CA ILE A 285 -5.44 20.89 -25.35
C ILE A 285 -6.02 20.62 -23.97
N LEU A 286 -5.17 20.29 -22.99
CA LEU A 286 -5.57 20.01 -21.61
C LEU A 286 -6.25 21.22 -20.97
N GLU A 287 -5.64 22.40 -21.07
CA GLU A 287 -6.21 23.61 -20.51
C GLU A 287 -7.55 23.95 -21.17
N ARG A 288 -7.56 24.07 -22.50
CA ARG A 288 -8.72 24.55 -23.26
C ARG A 288 -9.93 23.64 -23.15
N HIS A 289 -9.73 22.33 -23.19
CA HIS A 289 -10.83 21.37 -23.36
C HIS A 289 -11.14 20.56 -22.11
N TYR A 290 -10.19 20.40 -21.18
CA TYR A 290 -10.36 19.51 -20.03
C TYR A 290 -10.38 20.25 -18.70
N ILE A 291 -9.44 21.17 -18.47
CA ILE A 291 -9.22 21.81 -17.17
C ILE A 291 -10.04 23.09 -17.03
N ALA A 292 -9.90 24.07 -17.93
CA ALA A 292 -10.58 25.36 -17.82
C ALA A 292 -12.13 25.22 -17.83
N PRO A 293 -12.75 24.38 -18.68
CA PRO A 293 -14.19 24.12 -18.62
C PRO A 293 -14.65 23.46 -17.32
N ASN A 294 -13.73 22.85 -16.57
CA ASN A 294 -13.98 22.14 -15.31
C ASN A 294 -13.20 22.76 -14.14
N ALA A 295 -12.88 24.05 -14.17
CA ALA A 295 -11.93 24.67 -13.24
C ALA A 295 -12.26 24.40 -11.76
N ALA A 296 -13.54 24.39 -11.38
CA ALA A 296 -13.98 24.10 -10.01
C ALA A 296 -13.64 22.67 -9.52
N LYS A 297 -13.45 21.72 -10.45
CA LYS A 297 -13.10 20.32 -10.18
C LYS A 297 -11.60 20.07 -10.14
N TRP A 298 -10.78 21.06 -10.47
CA TRP A 298 -9.32 20.95 -10.50
C TRP A 298 -8.67 21.87 -9.48
N HIS A 299 -7.55 21.41 -8.94
CA HIS A 299 -6.60 22.19 -8.18
C HIS A 299 -5.30 22.25 -8.96
N THR A 300 -4.94 23.46 -9.38
CA THR A 300 -3.79 23.75 -10.24
C THR A 300 -2.77 24.68 -9.58
N ASN A 301 -2.86 24.94 -8.27
CA ASN A 301 -1.81 25.69 -7.59
C ASN A 301 -0.50 24.86 -7.57
N PRO A 302 0.68 25.49 -7.77
CA PRO A 302 1.96 24.77 -7.81
C PRO A 302 2.49 24.34 -6.43
N ALA A 303 1.96 24.87 -5.34
CA ALA A 303 2.36 24.48 -3.98
C ALA A 303 1.65 23.19 -3.54
N ILE A 304 2.29 22.42 -2.65
CA ILE A 304 1.67 21.25 -2.03
C ILE A 304 0.45 21.70 -1.20
N PRO A 305 -0.77 21.22 -1.54
CA PRO A 305 -1.97 21.67 -0.85
C PRO A 305 -2.21 20.91 0.47
N TYR A 306 -2.94 21.57 1.35
CA TYR A 306 -3.61 20.92 2.48
C TYR A 306 -4.83 20.14 2.00
N LEU A 307 -5.11 19.00 2.63
CA LEU A 307 -6.20 18.10 2.25
C LEU A 307 -7.54 18.84 2.15
N GLY A 308 -7.83 19.75 3.09
CA GLY A 308 -9.05 20.55 3.10
C GLY A 308 -9.28 21.38 1.84
N ALA A 309 -8.23 21.90 1.21
CA ALA A 309 -8.32 22.76 0.03
C ALA A 309 -8.66 21.99 -1.25
N VAL A 310 -8.45 20.67 -1.25
CA VAL A 310 -8.50 19.80 -2.43
C VAL A 310 -9.54 18.69 -2.34
N ARG A 311 -10.27 18.58 -1.23
CA ARG A 311 -11.42 17.66 -1.14
C ARG A 311 -12.42 17.95 -2.27
N GLY A 312 -12.91 16.88 -2.89
CA GLY A 312 -13.79 16.93 -4.05
C GLY A 312 -13.12 17.39 -5.36
N LYS A 313 -11.79 17.54 -5.40
CA LYS A 313 -11.04 18.03 -6.57
C LYS A 313 -9.97 17.05 -7.03
N LEU A 314 -9.64 17.14 -8.31
CA LEU A 314 -8.43 16.55 -8.91
C LEU A 314 -7.24 17.49 -8.68
N VAL A 315 -6.12 16.97 -8.21
CA VAL A 315 -4.86 17.72 -8.08
C VAL A 315 -3.98 17.37 -9.28
N LEU A 316 -3.59 18.38 -10.06
CA LEU A 316 -2.75 18.16 -11.23
C LEU A 316 -1.29 17.93 -10.83
N VAL A 317 -0.74 16.78 -11.19
CA VAL A 317 0.71 16.51 -11.22
C VAL A 317 1.17 16.63 -12.68
N ARG A 318 1.89 17.69 -13.01
CA ARG A 318 2.22 18.06 -14.39
C ARG A 318 3.58 17.48 -14.81
N ARG A 319 3.57 16.56 -15.79
CA ARG A 319 4.77 15.99 -16.42
C ARG A 319 4.88 16.37 -17.90
N TYR A 320 4.50 17.61 -18.23
CA TYR A 320 4.59 18.20 -19.56
C TYR A 320 4.94 19.69 -19.46
N THR A 321 5.69 20.21 -20.43
CA THR A 321 5.98 21.65 -20.56
C THR A 321 4.74 22.46 -20.95
N LEU A 322 4.62 23.67 -20.39
CA LEU A 322 3.52 24.59 -20.70
C LEU A 322 3.74 25.33 -22.01
N HIS A 323 2.65 25.68 -22.68
CA HIS A 323 2.71 26.63 -23.78
C HIS A 323 2.94 28.07 -23.28
N SER A 324 3.41 28.94 -24.16
CA SER A 324 3.83 30.32 -23.85
C SER A 324 2.81 31.12 -23.05
N ASP A 325 1.54 30.98 -23.37
CA ASP A 325 0.46 31.82 -22.82
C ASP A 325 0.03 31.37 -21.41
N ALA A 326 0.38 30.14 -21.02
CA ALA A 326 0.15 29.57 -19.70
C ALA A 326 1.35 29.72 -18.75
N LEU A 327 2.46 30.30 -19.21
CA LEU A 327 3.60 30.56 -18.34
C LEU A 327 3.27 31.69 -17.36
N PRO A 328 3.62 31.56 -16.07
CA PRO A 328 3.44 32.64 -15.11
C PRO A 328 4.27 33.85 -15.54
N SER A 329 3.73 35.05 -15.38
CA SER A 329 4.46 36.27 -15.73
C SER A 329 5.73 36.37 -14.87
N PRO A 330 6.90 36.69 -15.45
CA PRO A 330 8.17 36.77 -14.71
C PRO A 330 8.22 37.86 -13.63
N SER A 331 7.18 38.70 -13.52
CA SER A 331 7.04 39.73 -12.49
C SER A 331 6.19 39.32 -11.28
N LEU A 332 5.60 38.11 -11.25
CA LEU A 332 4.88 37.61 -10.08
C LEU A 332 5.87 37.07 -9.05
N SER A 333 5.73 37.51 -7.81
CA SER A 333 6.55 37.00 -6.72
C SER A 333 6.14 35.55 -6.40
N PRO A 334 7.03 34.69 -5.88
CA PRO A 334 6.67 33.33 -5.43
C PRO A 334 5.58 33.29 -4.34
N ARG A 335 5.13 34.44 -3.85
CA ARG A 335 4.10 34.63 -2.82
C ARG A 335 2.74 35.02 -3.38
N ASP A 336 2.63 35.32 -4.68
CA ASP A 336 1.37 35.69 -5.29
C ASP A 336 0.60 34.41 -5.65
N GLU A 337 -0.50 34.14 -4.93
CA GLU A 337 -1.30 32.91 -4.98
C GLU A 337 -2.06 32.66 -6.31
N ASP A 338 -1.92 33.52 -7.33
CA ASP A 338 -2.75 33.54 -8.54
C ASP A 338 -2.05 33.06 -9.85
N GLY A 339 -1.03 32.18 -9.75
CA GLY A 339 -0.24 31.68 -10.90
C GLY A 339 -0.21 30.15 -11.07
N GLY A 340 -1.36 29.50 -11.26
CA GLY A 340 -1.47 28.04 -11.26
C GLY A 340 -1.10 27.30 -12.56
N TYR A 341 -0.46 26.13 -12.46
CA TYR A 341 -0.28 25.12 -13.52
C TYR A 341 0.13 23.73 -12.98
N GLY A 342 -0.36 23.40 -11.79
CA GLY A 342 -0.20 22.12 -11.10
C GLY A 342 1.17 21.94 -10.45
N LEU A 343 1.29 20.82 -9.72
CA LEU A 343 2.55 20.40 -9.11
C LEU A 343 3.54 20.03 -10.22
N ASP A 344 4.57 20.86 -10.40
CA ASP A 344 5.52 20.74 -11.51
C ASP A 344 6.48 19.56 -11.31
N ALA A 345 6.34 18.56 -12.17
CA ALA A 345 7.17 17.36 -12.19
C ALA A 345 7.89 17.20 -13.54
N THR A 346 8.18 18.31 -14.24
CA THR A 346 8.89 18.31 -15.54
C THR A 346 10.38 17.98 -15.41
N THR A 347 11.02 18.40 -14.32
CA THR A 347 12.46 18.15 -14.03
C THR A 347 12.71 16.76 -13.45
N TRP A 348 12.08 15.72 -14.03
CA TRP A 348 12.09 14.34 -13.55
C TRP A 348 13.28 13.55 -14.09
N PRO A 349 14.29 13.21 -13.27
CA PRO A 349 15.45 12.47 -13.75
C PRO A 349 15.05 11.06 -14.19
N TYR A 350 15.52 10.65 -15.36
CA TYR A 350 15.22 9.34 -15.90
C TYR A 350 15.88 8.23 -15.07
N ASN A 351 15.13 7.13 -14.84
CA ASN A 351 15.61 5.91 -14.20
C ASN A 351 16.31 6.12 -12.84
N THR A 352 15.78 7.04 -12.01
CA THR A 352 16.40 7.48 -10.76
C THR A 352 16.05 6.60 -9.55
N THR A 353 17.00 6.37 -8.65
CA THR A 353 16.76 5.66 -7.38
C THR A 353 16.33 6.59 -6.25
N ASN A 354 16.71 7.87 -6.35
CA ASN A 354 16.37 8.93 -5.42
C ASN A 354 16.68 10.30 -6.03
N ALA A 355 15.68 11.15 -6.20
CA ALA A 355 15.89 12.52 -6.66
C ALA A 355 14.90 13.49 -6.00
N LEU A 356 15.42 14.57 -5.43
CA LEU A 356 14.62 15.70 -4.98
C LEU A 356 14.56 16.75 -6.09
N HIS A 357 13.37 17.11 -6.55
CA HIS A 357 13.17 18.23 -7.46
C HIS A 357 11.75 18.80 -7.35
N GLY A 358 11.64 20.12 -7.41
CA GLY A 358 10.36 20.81 -7.22
C GLY A 358 9.67 20.34 -5.93
N PRO A 359 8.37 20.03 -5.96
CA PRO A 359 7.63 19.57 -4.80
C PRO A 359 7.74 18.05 -4.56
N PHE A 360 8.71 17.35 -5.17
CA PHE A 360 8.79 15.89 -5.15
C PHE A 360 10.14 15.34 -4.71
N CYS A 361 10.10 14.20 -4.01
CA CYS A 361 11.22 13.29 -3.82
C CYS A 361 10.87 11.95 -4.48
N ILE A 362 11.60 11.52 -5.52
CA ILE A 362 11.17 10.43 -6.40
C ILE A 362 12.15 9.25 -6.38
N GLN A 363 11.60 8.04 -6.35
CA GLN A 363 12.24 6.83 -6.84
C GLN A 363 11.45 6.35 -8.08
N ASP A 364 12.13 6.28 -9.22
CA ASP A 364 11.58 5.83 -10.51
C ASP A 364 12.62 5.03 -11.31
N PHE A 365 13.21 4.02 -10.67
CA PHE A 365 14.07 3.02 -11.31
C PHE A 365 13.20 2.10 -12.18
N CYS A 366 12.87 2.52 -13.39
CA CYS A 366 11.87 1.86 -14.24
C CYS A 366 12.46 0.89 -15.26
N GLU A 367 13.76 0.97 -15.59
CA GLU A 367 14.40 0.05 -16.55
C GLU A 367 14.92 -1.23 -15.87
N VAL A 368 14.02 -2.19 -15.67
CA VAL A 368 14.38 -3.51 -15.13
C VAL A 368 14.77 -4.44 -16.28
N LEU A 369 16.02 -4.34 -16.72
CA LEU A 369 16.48 -5.00 -17.96
C LEU A 369 16.54 -6.53 -17.89
N HIS A 370 16.80 -7.09 -16.70
CA HIS A 370 16.97 -8.54 -16.50
C HIS A 370 16.28 -8.99 -15.20
N PRO A 371 15.74 -10.23 -15.10
CA PRO A 371 15.01 -10.70 -13.91
C PRO A 371 15.82 -10.61 -12.60
N SER A 372 17.14 -10.75 -12.68
CA SER A 372 18.03 -10.57 -11.52
C SER A 372 18.10 -9.12 -10.99
N SER A 373 17.58 -8.15 -11.73
CA SER A 373 17.48 -6.74 -11.30
C SER A 373 16.17 -6.42 -10.59
N ILE A 374 15.22 -7.36 -10.55
CA ILE A 374 13.94 -7.17 -9.85
C ILE A 374 14.17 -6.99 -8.34
N SER A 375 15.12 -7.73 -7.76
CA SER A 375 15.52 -7.54 -6.35
C SER A 375 16.08 -6.15 -6.07
N LYS A 376 16.85 -5.57 -7.02
CA LYS A 376 17.32 -4.18 -6.90
C LYS A 376 16.16 -3.19 -6.95
N LYS A 377 15.17 -3.41 -7.81
CA LYS A 377 13.95 -2.60 -7.84
C LYS A 377 13.23 -2.63 -6.49
N LEU A 378 13.04 -3.82 -5.93
CA LEU A 378 12.45 -4.01 -4.61
C LEU A 378 13.26 -3.28 -3.54
N GLN A 379 14.58 -3.45 -3.53
CA GLN A 379 15.49 -2.77 -2.60
C GLN A 379 15.30 -1.24 -2.65
N TYR A 380 15.40 -0.62 -3.83
CA TYR A 380 15.24 0.83 -3.96
C TYR A 380 13.83 1.31 -3.57
N SER A 381 12.80 0.48 -3.82
CA SER A 381 11.44 0.77 -3.39
C SER A 381 11.32 0.76 -1.86
N ASN A 382 11.91 -0.24 -1.19
CA ASN A 382 11.93 -0.31 0.28
C ASN A 382 12.79 0.79 0.91
N GLU A 383 13.95 1.12 0.33
CA GLU A 383 14.79 2.23 0.80
C GLU A 383 14.07 3.58 0.68
N HIS A 384 13.28 3.80 -0.38
CA HIS A 384 12.46 5.00 -0.51
C HIS A 384 11.30 5.02 0.50
N LEU A 385 10.73 3.86 0.83
CA LEU A 385 9.75 3.73 1.92
C LEU A 385 10.36 4.13 3.27
N VAL A 386 11.59 3.70 3.56
CA VAL A 386 12.33 4.10 4.77
C VAL A 386 12.53 5.61 4.81
N ARG A 387 12.96 6.22 3.69
CA ARG A 387 13.12 7.69 3.60
C ARG A 387 11.82 8.43 3.92
N SER A 388 10.69 7.96 3.39
CA SER A 388 9.39 8.59 3.65
C SER A 388 8.95 8.41 5.11
N ALA A 389 9.23 7.27 5.74
CA ALA A 389 8.84 7.03 7.13
C ALA A 389 9.63 7.83 8.15
N GLU A 390 10.88 8.17 7.85
CA GLU A 390 11.74 8.99 8.72
C GLU A 390 11.38 10.49 8.65
N CYS A 391 10.50 10.88 7.72
CA CYS A 391 10.01 12.25 7.64
C CYS A 391 9.01 12.56 8.74
N THR A 392 9.00 13.82 9.19
CA THR A 392 7.97 14.38 10.07
C THR A 392 7.25 15.49 9.33
N ALA A 393 5.93 15.37 9.19
CA ALA A 393 5.10 16.37 8.57
C ALA A 393 5.05 17.67 9.39
N PHE A 394 5.06 18.80 8.70
CA PHE A 394 4.83 20.10 9.30
C PHE A 394 3.33 20.40 9.33
N ILE A 395 2.78 20.47 10.54
CA ILE A 395 1.34 20.58 10.81
C ILE A 395 1.09 21.87 11.63
N PRO A 396 0.40 22.85 11.05
CA PRO A 396 0.09 24.11 11.72
C PRO A 396 -0.67 23.89 13.03
N GLY A 397 -0.19 24.49 14.12
CA GLY A 397 -0.78 24.38 15.46
C GLY A 397 -0.42 23.12 16.23
N VAL A 398 0.34 22.19 15.63
CA VAL A 398 0.84 20.99 16.30
C VAL A 398 2.35 21.09 16.50
N ASN A 399 3.10 21.27 15.42
CA ASN A 399 4.56 21.40 15.47
C ASN A 399 5.09 22.59 14.64
N THR A 400 4.21 23.37 14.04
CA THR A 400 4.55 24.66 13.39
C THR A 400 3.55 25.74 13.80
N ASP A 401 3.93 27.02 13.65
CA ASP A 401 3.08 28.15 13.99
C ASP A 401 1.82 28.20 13.11
N VAL A 402 0.68 28.59 13.68
CA VAL A 402 -0.60 28.66 12.94
C VAL A 402 -0.61 29.84 11.97
N ALA A 403 -0.02 30.98 12.37
CA ALA A 403 -0.02 32.20 11.56
C ALA A 403 1.07 32.19 10.48
N ASN A 404 2.20 31.52 10.74
CA ASN A 404 3.36 31.42 9.85
C ASN A 404 3.87 29.98 9.81
N PRO A 405 3.10 29.04 9.25
CA PRO A 405 3.50 27.64 9.22
C PRO A 405 4.73 27.43 8.34
N LEU A 406 5.58 26.46 8.71
CA LEU A 406 6.62 26.00 7.80
C LEU A 406 5.96 25.41 6.54
N PRO A 407 6.51 25.65 5.34
CA PRO A 407 6.01 25.05 4.11
C PRO A 407 5.96 23.53 4.20
N ALA A 408 4.96 22.91 3.56
CA ALA A 408 4.87 21.47 3.47
C ALA A 408 6.12 20.87 2.80
N GLY A 409 6.58 19.72 3.30
CA GLY A 409 7.67 18.96 2.69
C GLY A 409 7.29 18.38 1.31
N PRO A 410 8.25 17.79 0.60
CA PRO A 410 8.01 17.22 -0.72
C PRO A 410 7.06 16.00 -0.65
N LEU A 411 6.32 15.74 -1.72
CA LEU A 411 5.64 14.47 -1.95
C LEU A 411 6.68 13.40 -2.29
N TYR A 412 6.79 12.39 -1.44
CA TYR A 412 7.61 11.21 -1.70
C TYR A 412 6.85 10.31 -2.69
N LEU A 413 7.36 10.17 -3.92
CA LEU A 413 6.76 9.35 -4.97
C LEU A 413 7.62 8.11 -5.21
N ASN A 414 7.08 6.95 -4.85
CA ASN A 414 7.73 5.66 -4.98
C ASN A 414 7.09 4.88 -6.12
N PHE A 415 7.67 4.93 -7.32
CA PHE A 415 7.23 4.06 -8.40
C PHE A 415 7.76 2.67 -8.12
N CYS A 416 6.86 1.73 -7.82
CA CYS A 416 7.18 0.31 -7.58
C CYS A 416 7.17 -0.48 -8.89
N SER A 417 6.65 0.11 -9.97
CA SER A 417 6.63 -0.45 -11.31
C SER A 417 7.97 -0.37 -12.02
N GLY A 418 8.11 -1.18 -13.08
CA GLY A 418 9.23 -1.20 -14.00
C GLY A 418 8.90 -2.15 -15.15
N SER A 419 9.71 -2.12 -16.22
CA SER A 419 9.53 -3.09 -17.30
C SER A 419 10.77 -3.24 -18.18
N ASN A 420 10.81 -4.33 -18.93
CA ASN A 420 11.55 -4.43 -20.18
C ASN A 420 10.69 -5.18 -21.20
N PHE A 421 10.27 -4.48 -22.25
CA PHE A 421 9.40 -5.04 -23.28
C PHE A 421 9.98 -6.31 -23.93
N TRP A 422 11.28 -6.33 -24.17
CA TRP A 422 11.98 -7.39 -24.89
C TRP A 422 12.29 -8.62 -24.03
N ASN A 423 12.09 -8.53 -22.71
CA ASN A 423 12.36 -9.62 -21.78
C ASN A 423 11.08 -10.01 -21.03
N VAL A 424 10.50 -11.16 -21.39
CA VAL A 424 9.28 -11.70 -20.78
C VAL A 424 9.39 -11.84 -19.26
N GLY A 425 10.60 -12.12 -18.75
CA GLY A 425 10.85 -12.21 -17.31
C GLY A 425 10.81 -10.87 -16.57
N CYS A 426 10.74 -9.76 -17.30
CA CYS A 426 10.69 -8.39 -16.80
C CYS A 426 9.44 -7.64 -17.28
N TRP A 427 8.38 -8.37 -17.64
CA TRP A 427 7.09 -7.74 -17.88
C TRP A 427 6.46 -7.23 -16.58
N PRO A 428 5.53 -6.25 -16.65
CA PRO A 428 4.94 -5.62 -15.47
C PRO A 428 4.44 -6.61 -14.41
N ASP A 429 3.75 -7.68 -14.81
CA ASP A 429 3.22 -8.71 -13.89
C ASP A 429 4.34 -9.46 -13.14
N ARG A 430 5.46 -9.74 -13.82
CA ARG A 430 6.61 -10.45 -13.21
C ARG A 430 7.28 -9.60 -12.15
N ILE A 431 7.44 -8.31 -12.44
CA ILE A 431 8.06 -7.34 -11.53
C ILE A 431 7.12 -7.09 -10.35
N ALA A 432 5.85 -6.77 -10.62
CA ALA A 432 4.84 -6.49 -9.59
C ALA A 432 4.68 -7.66 -8.61
N LYS A 433 4.69 -8.90 -9.11
CA LYS A 433 4.59 -10.10 -8.25
C LYS A 433 5.70 -10.19 -7.20
N VAL A 434 6.91 -9.73 -7.51
CA VAL A 434 8.04 -9.72 -6.57
C VAL A 434 8.05 -8.44 -5.75
N VAL A 435 7.89 -7.28 -6.40
CA VAL A 435 8.03 -5.97 -5.75
C VAL A 435 6.87 -5.68 -4.81
N ASN A 436 5.61 -5.86 -5.22
CA ASN A 436 4.46 -5.63 -4.35
C ASN A 436 4.48 -6.58 -3.15
N ARG A 437 4.82 -7.86 -3.40
CA ARG A 437 4.95 -8.86 -2.33
C ARG A 437 6.06 -8.50 -1.34
N GLY A 438 7.23 -8.11 -1.84
CA GLY A 438 8.35 -7.72 -1.00
C GLY A 438 8.12 -6.43 -0.22
N LEU A 439 7.37 -5.47 -0.77
CA LEU A 439 6.95 -4.26 -0.07
C LEU A 439 5.96 -4.58 1.07
N GLU A 440 4.99 -5.44 0.80
CA GLU A 440 4.05 -5.95 1.81
C GLU A 440 4.80 -6.64 2.94
N GLU A 441 5.73 -7.54 2.62
CA GLU A 441 6.61 -8.20 3.60
C GLU A 441 7.43 -7.18 4.40
N TRP A 442 8.03 -6.18 3.74
CA TRP A 442 8.80 -5.14 4.44
C TRP A 442 7.95 -4.33 5.41
N ILE A 443 6.74 -3.90 5.01
CA ILE A 443 5.78 -3.18 5.87
C ILE A 443 5.40 -4.01 7.11
N CYS A 444 5.17 -5.31 6.90
CA CYS A 444 4.77 -6.25 7.93
C CYS A 444 5.91 -6.70 8.87
N MET A 445 7.17 -6.48 8.51
CA MET A 445 8.30 -7.08 9.23
C MET A 445 9.31 -6.07 9.77
N GLY A 446 9.63 -5.02 9.00
CA GLY A 446 10.78 -4.15 9.30
C GLY A 446 10.51 -2.65 9.23
N HIS A 447 9.46 -2.23 8.53
CA HIS A 447 9.20 -0.81 8.29
C HIS A 447 9.13 0.01 9.58
N HIS A 448 9.85 1.13 9.65
CA HIS A 448 9.82 2.05 10.80
C HIS A 448 10.18 1.42 12.17
N LEU A 449 10.90 0.28 12.21
CA LEU A 449 11.50 -0.26 13.44
C LEU A 449 12.95 0.25 13.61
N VAL A 450 13.38 0.48 14.85
CA VAL A 450 14.77 0.92 15.15
C VAL A 450 15.77 -0.16 14.74
N GLN A 451 15.44 -1.42 15.04
CA GLN A 451 16.22 -2.59 14.71
C GLN A 451 15.30 -3.59 13.97
N PRO A 452 15.14 -3.46 12.65
CA PRO A 452 14.37 -4.42 11.87
C PRO A 452 15.10 -5.77 11.81
N VAL A 453 14.34 -6.87 11.85
CA VAL A 453 14.87 -8.24 11.75
C VAL A 453 15.23 -8.67 10.33
N ASN A 454 15.01 -7.79 9.36
CA ASN A 454 15.28 -7.98 7.95
C ASN A 454 15.80 -6.66 7.35
N SER A 455 16.21 -6.72 6.09
CA SER A 455 16.70 -5.54 5.36
C SER A 455 15.78 -5.16 4.22
N PRO A 456 15.79 -3.88 3.78
CA PRO A 456 15.11 -3.45 2.56
C PRO A 456 15.43 -4.30 1.33
N ALA A 457 16.62 -4.90 1.26
CA ALA A 457 17.06 -5.75 0.15
C ALA A 457 16.46 -7.16 0.19
N ASN A 458 16.18 -7.69 1.39
CA ASN A 458 15.72 -9.06 1.59
C ASN A 458 14.57 -9.12 2.60
N PRO A 459 13.37 -8.61 2.27
CA PRO A 459 12.28 -8.50 3.24
C PRO A 459 11.70 -9.85 3.67
N GLY A 460 11.74 -10.89 2.82
CA GLY A 460 11.18 -12.21 3.12
C GLY A 460 12.05 -13.13 3.99
N THR A 461 13.28 -12.71 4.32
CA THR A 461 14.21 -13.48 5.16
C THR A 461 14.60 -12.69 6.40
N THR A 462 14.41 -13.26 7.59
CA THR A 462 14.90 -12.65 8.84
C THR A 462 16.34 -13.09 9.11
N ASP A 463 17.16 -12.19 9.65
CA ASP A 463 18.53 -12.52 10.02
C ASP A 463 18.57 -13.53 11.17
N VAL A 464 19.28 -14.64 10.97
CA VAL A 464 19.36 -15.77 11.91
C VAL A 464 20.03 -15.36 13.24
N VAL A 465 20.85 -14.31 13.21
CA VAL A 465 21.73 -13.90 14.32
C VAL A 465 20.97 -13.19 15.45
N ASP A 466 19.86 -12.50 15.15
CA ASP A 466 19.03 -11.78 16.14
C ASP A 466 17.88 -12.63 16.70
N CYS A 467 17.75 -13.89 16.27
CA CYS A 467 16.87 -14.86 16.93
C CYS A 467 17.33 -15.16 18.38
N ALA A 468 18.48 -14.65 18.82
CA ALA A 468 19.01 -14.74 20.18
C ALA A 468 18.40 -13.71 21.16
N GLU A 469 17.68 -12.67 20.70
CA GLU A 469 16.91 -11.75 21.55
C GLU A 469 15.40 -12.07 21.52
N SER A 470 15.05 -13.34 21.74
CA SER A 470 13.70 -13.71 22.18
C SER A 470 13.33 -12.94 23.46
N GLY A 471 12.13 -12.36 23.51
CA GLY A 471 11.60 -11.68 24.72
C GLY A 471 11.66 -10.14 24.74
N GLY A 472 12.18 -9.48 23.69
CA GLY A 472 12.22 -8.00 23.58
C GLY A 472 11.15 -7.38 22.67
N VAL A 473 10.58 -6.24 23.07
CA VAL A 473 9.74 -5.41 22.17
C VAL A 473 10.64 -4.55 21.29
N ARG A 474 10.54 -4.74 19.97
CA ARG A 474 11.23 -3.88 18.98
C ARG A 474 10.45 -2.58 18.82
N ARG A 475 11.13 -1.47 19.10
CA ARG A 475 10.56 -0.13 19.15
C ARG A 475 10.47 0.52 17.78
N ALA A 476 9.51 1.44 17.63
CA ALA A 476 9.37 2.28 16.46
C ALA A 476 10.51 3.32 16.38
N LYS A 477 10.90 3.71 15.16
CA LYS A 477 11.82 4.82 14.89
C LYS A 477 11.17 6.18 15.13
N ASP A 478 11.97 7.22 15.13
CA ASP A 478 11.49 8.59 14.95
C ASP A 478 10.93 8.81 13.53
N GLY A 479 10.05 9.80 13.39
CA GLY A 479 9.33 10.11 12.14
C GLY A 479 7.85 9.76 12.21
N ASP A 480 7.17 9.83 11.08
CA ASP A 480 5.72 9.59 10.98
C ASP A 480 5.38 8.17 10.52
N GLY A 481 6.37 7.35 10.13
CA GLY A 481 6.13 5.96 9.74
C GLY A 481 5.29 5.78 8.46
N GLY A 482 5.06 6.87 7.71
CA GLY A 482 4.29 6.87 6.47
C GLY A 482 5.02 6.24 5.28
N ALA A 483 4.29 6.10 4.17
CA ALA A 483 4.79 5.52 2.92
C ALA A 483 4.98 6.53 1.78
N GLY A 484 4.48 7.76 1.94
CA GLY A 484 4.33 8.69 0.83
C GLY A 484 3.34 8.15 -0.21
N VAL A 485 3.52 8.48 -1.47
CA VAL A 485 2.74 7.93 -2.58
C VAL A 485 3.41 6.68 -3.14
N MET A 486 2.75 5.52 -3.05
CA MET A 486 3.24 4.26 -3.60
C MET A 486 2.53 3.93 -4.90
N VAL A 487 3.24 4.01 -6.03
CA VAL A 487 2.67 3.85 -7.38
C VAL A 487 2.97 2.44 -7.90
N MET A 488 1.93 1.60 -7.99
CA MET A 488 2.05 0.15 -8.20
C MET A 488 1.48 -0.32 -9.54
N ASP A 489 1.97 -1.45 -10.03
CA ASP A 489 1.37 -2.25 -11.09
C ASP A 489 0.55 -3.41 -10.52
N CYS A 490 -0.39 -3.92 -11.30
CA CYS A 490 -1.17 -5.14 -11.05
C CYS A 490 -1.97 -5.13 -9.73
N VAL A 491 -2.46 -3.96 -9.29
CA VAL A 491 -3.27 -3.88 -8.05
C VAL A 491 -4.59 -4.63 -8.21
N GLY A 492 -5.06 -5.26 -7.13
CA GLY A 492 -6.34 -5.98 -7.11
C GLY A 492 -6.35 -7.31 -7.88
N GLU A 493 -5.20 -7.81 -8.34
CA GLU A 493 -5.12 -9.13 -8.98
C GLU A 493 -5.61 -10.21 -8.00
N GLY A 494 -6.54 -11.06 -8.45
CA GLY A 494 -7.13 -12.10 -7.60
C GLY A 494 -7.99 -11.56 -6.44
N GLY A 495 -8.34 -10.26 -6.45
CA GLY A 495 -9.02 -9.60 -5.33
C GLY A 495 -8.11 -9.21 -4.18
N ASP A 496 -6.78 -9.30 -4.35
CA ASP A 496 -5.80 -8.92 -3.34
C ASP A 496 -5.59 -7.40 -3.28
N TRP A 497 -6.04 -6.79 -2.19
CA TRP A 497 -5.91 -5.37 -1.88
C TRP A 497 -5.12 -5.12 -0.59
N ASP A 498 -4.46 -6.14 -0.03
CA ASP A 498 -3.84 -6.05 1.29
C ASP A 498 -2.74 -4.99 1.34
N LEU A 499 -1.87 -4.91 0.32
CA LEU A 499 -0.86 -3.85 0.24
C LEU A 499 -1.49 -2.46 0.20
N VAL A 500 -2.62 -2.28 -0.50
CA VAL A 500 -3.34 -1.00 -0.53
C VAL A 500 -3.91 -0.66 0.85
N MET A 501 -4.51 -1.63 1.53
CA MET A 501 -5.01 -1.45 2.90
C MET A 501 -3.88 -1.10 3.89
N LEU A 502 -2.73 -1.76 3.77
CA LEU A 502 -1.55 -1.45 4.57
C LEU A 502 -1.09 0.00 4.34
N ILE A 503 -0.96 0.43 3.09
CA ILE A 503 -0.54 1.82 2.75
C ILE A 503 -1.51 2.83 3.35
N VAL A 504 -2.82 2.63 3.21
CA VAL A 504 -3.82 3.52 3.83
C VAL A 504 -3.69 3.50 5.36
N GLY A 505 -3.48 2.32 5.96
CA GLY A 505 -3.29 2.15 7.40
C GLY A 505 -2.06 2.90 7.94
N LEU A 506 -0.99 3.08 7.15
CA LEU A 506 0.21 3.80 7.57
C LEU A 506 -0.03 5.29 7.85
N ASN A 507 -1.17 5.86 7.41
CA ASN A 507 -1.59 7.20 7.86
C ASN A 507 -1.79 7.29 9.38
N MET A 508 -1.89 6.16 10.10
CA MET A 508 -1.97 6.14 11.56
C MET A 508 -0.82 6.90 12.24
N GLY A 509 0.37 6.94 11.64
CA GLY A 509 1.53 7.57 12.25
C GLY A 509 1.40 9.10 12.32
N VAL A 510 1.03 9.75 11.21
CA VAL A 510 0.75 11.20 11.22
C VAL A 510 -0.52 11.51 12.03
N LEU A 511 -1.54 10.65 11.97
CA LEU A 511 -2.80 10.86 12.67
C LEU A 511 -2.64 10.90 14.20
N LYS A 512 -1.69 10.16 14.77
CA LYS A 512 -1.37 10.22 16.21
C LYS A 512 -0.94 11.59 16.70
N ARG A 513 -0.38 12.44 15.84
CA ARG A 513 0.08 13.78 16.23
C ARG A 513 -1.04 14.81 16.28
N VAL A 514 -2.15 14.52 15.61
CA VAL A 514 -3.32 15.40 15.47
C VAL A 514 -4.53 14.89 16.26
N ALA A 515 -4.42 13.72 16.89
CA ALA A 515 -5.47 13.05 17.65
C ALA A 515 -5.65 13.61 19.06
#